data_AF-W9ZAN7-F1
#
_entry.id   AF-W9ZAN7-F1
#
_cell.length_a   1.000
_cell.length_b   1.000
_cell.length_c   1.000
_cell.angle_alpha   90.00
_cell.angle_beta   90.00
_cell.angle_gamma   90.00
#
_symmetry.space_group_name_H-M   'P 1'
#
loop_
_entity.id
_entity.type
_entity.pdbx_description
1 polymer ?
#
loop_
_entity_poly.entity_id
_entity_poly.type
_entity_poly.pdbx_seq_one_letter_code
_entity_poly.pdbx_strand_id
1 'polypeptide(L)'
;MTILQSGLLRKHYEEAIDDIEYKSSAFWQAVLQRAFYEPDIYSVTAESSPDESLRRVDMVVKRYDENNHTLSALLWVECKRPSGSVQEVEDQALDAARRCIQRDGLMWIWAMTTVGVSFRIWFIEARVGQLVPMHGTAVEADRKQYIDANSPAASVFPDAIQCIKNGFPLRQAPVVPSQSLDLLTSNDAGWGGSKSYMSGMPTQNQGQYYAVVEAGPSSYSGNDSGSQPIEVGVDKITHSFSRAPDEYVFRDINNKRRSTRKENWEMGEYQGEWVWFFHGRRTTYFSRRKIG
;
A
#
# COMPACT_ATOMS: atom_id res chain seq x y z
N MET A 1 17.67 21.92 -9.45
CA MET A 1 18.82 20.98 -9.57
C MET A 1 18.53 20.09 -10.76
N THR A 2 19.54 19.61 -11.49
CA THR A 2 19.35 18.72 -12.66
C THR A 2 19.86 17.30 -12.37
N ILE A 3 19.52 16.34 -13.24
CA ILE A 3 20.00 14.95 -13.14
C ILE A 3 21.46 14.83 -13.63
N LEU A 4 21.93 15.75 -14.48
CA LEU A 4 23.26 15.72 -15.13
C LEU A 4 24.42 16.11 -14.20
N GLN A 5 24.55 15.40 -13.08
CA GLN A 5 25.52 15.65 -12.01
C GLN A 5 26.94 15.11 -12.29
N SER A 6 27.20 14.53 -13.47
CA SER A 6 28.53 14.02 -13.84
C SER A 6 28.79 14.18 -15.34
N GLY A 7 30.08 14.19 -15.72
CA GLY A 7 30.48 14.21 -17.13
C GLY A 7 29.97 13.00 -17.93
N LEU A 8 29.86 11.83 -17.30
CA LEU A 8 29.33 10.62 -17.94
C LEU A 8 27.82 10.75 -18.24
N LEU A 9 27.02 11.22 -17.28
CA LEU A 9 25.58 11.44 -17.51
C LEU A 9 25.34 12.55 -18.53
N ARG A 10 26.16 13.61 -18.52
CA ARG A 10 26.16 14.67 -19.54
C ARG A 10 26.46 14.11 -20.93
N LYS A 11 27.50 13.27 -21.06
CA LYS A 11 27.88 12.68 -22.34
C LYS A 11 26.81 11.73 -22.90
N HIS A 12 26.15 10.95 -22.03
CA HIS A 12 25.00 10.13 -22.45
C HIS A 12 23.79 10.98 -22.84
N TYR A 13 23.49 12.08 -22.12
CA TYR A 13 22.44 13.02 -22.50
C TYR A 13 22.71 13.65 -23.88
N GLU A 14 23.95 14.08 -24.13
CA GLU A 14 24.41 14.64 -25.41
C GLU A 14 24.32 13.64 -26.58
N GLU A 15 24.21 12.34 -26.31
CA GLU A 15 23.94 11.31 -27.30
C GLU A 15 22.44 10.95 -27.38
N ALA A 16 21.72 10.97 -26.26
CA ALA A 16 20.29 10.64 -26.16
C ALA A 16 19.32 11.72 -26.65
N ILE A 17 19.82 12.91 -27.00
CA ILE A 17 19.05 13.96 -27.71
C ILE A 17 18.89 13.67 -29.21
N ASP A 18 19.70 12.77 -29.79
CA ASP A 18 19.42 12.21 -31.13
C ASP A 18 18.12 11.39 -31.08
N ASP A 19 17.39 11.30 -32.19
CA ASP A 19 16.13 10.53 -32.25
C ASP A 19 16.33 8.99 -32.33
N ILE A 20 17.08 8.44 -31.38
CA ILE A 20 17.60 7.08 -31.39
C ILE A 20 17.32 6.39 -30.04
N GLU A 21 16.47 5.37 -30.08
CA GLU A 21 15.88 4.73 -28.90
C GLU A 21 16.91 4.11 -27.95
N TYR A 22 17.90 3.36 -28.48
CA TYR A 22 18.93 2.72 -27.65
C TYR A 22 19.81 3.74 -26.91
N LYS A 23 20.01 4.95 -27.46
CA LYS A 23 20.75 6.01 -26.79
C LYS A 23 19.96 6.58 -25.62
N SER A 24 18.66 6.81 -25.82
CA SER A 24 17.74 7.21 -24.75
C SER A 24 17.68 6.18 -23.63
N SER A 25 17.55 4.89 -23.97
CA SER A 25 17.57 3.77 -23.02
C SER A 25 18.90 3.71 -22.23
N ALA A 26 20.05 3.79 -22.91
CA ALA A 26 21.36 3.80 -22.26
C ALA A 26 21.59 5.00 -21.31
N PHE A 27 21.10 6.19 -21.67
CA PHE A 27 21.13 7.36 -20.78
C PHE A 27 20.35 7.10 -19.49
N TRP A 28 19.11 6.60 -19.60
CA TRP A 28 18.29 6.30 -18.44
C TRP A 28 18.83 5.14 -17.59
N GLN A 29 19.45 4.14 -18.22
CA GLN A 29 20.14 3.06 -17.51
C GLN A 29 21.29 3.62 -16.65
N ALA A 30 22.11 4.51 -17.20
CA ALA A 30 23.21 5.14 -16.46
C ALA A 30 22.71 6.06 -15.32
N VAL A 31 21.59 6.78 -15.53
CA VAL A 31 20.93 7.57 -14.48
C VAL A 31 20.45 6.67 -13.34
N LEU A 32 19.75 5.58 -13.65
CA LEU A 32 19.18 4.66 -12.67
C LEU A 32 20.26 3.87 -11.91
N GLN A 33 21.30 3.41 -12.59
CA GLN A 33 22.47 2.78 -11.96
C GLN A 33 23.15 3.71 -10.93
N ARG A 34 23.20 5.02 -11.19
CA ARG A 34 23.69 6.02 -10.22
C ARG A 34 22.69 6.27 -9.09
N ALA A 35 21.40 6.34 -9.40
CA ALA A 35 20.33 6.61 -8.44
C ALA A 35 20.18 5.49 -7.40
N PHE A 36 20.37 4.24 -7.82
CA PHE A 36 20.26 3.02 -7.01
C PHE A 36 21.63 2.37 -6.73
N TYR A 37 22.70 3.18 -6.56
CA TYR A 37 24.04 2.68 -6.27
C TYR A 37 24.22 2.22 -4.80
N GLU A 38 23.53 1.13 -4.45
CA GLU A 38 23.73 0.33 -3.23
C GLU A 38 23.78 -1.14 -3.68
N PRO A 39 24.96 -1.67 -4.07
CA PRO A 39 25.06 -2.87 -4.92
C PRO A 39 24.53 -4.14 -4.27
N ASP A 40 24.57 -4.22 -2.93
CA ASP A 40 24.05 -5.35 -2.16
C ASP A 40 22.53 -5.26 -1.90
N ILE A 41 21.88 -4.15 -2.30
CA ILE A 41 20.46 -3.86 -2.04
C ILE A 41 19.67 -3.71 -3.35
N TYR A 42 20.22 -3.06 -4.38
CA TYR A 42 19.53 -2.81 -5.65
C TYR A 42 20.30 -3.31 -6.87
N SER A 43 19.54 -3.82 -7.85
CA SER A 43 20.04 -4.21 -9.16
C SER A 43 19.24 -3.50 -10.26
N VAL A 44 19.93 -2.94 -11.26
CA VAL A 44 19.32 -2.27 -12.42
C VAL A 44 19.63 -3.10 -13.67
N THR A 45 18.63 -3.85 -14.15
CA THR A 45 18.78 -4.78 -15.27
C THR A 45 17.94 -4.33 -16.46
N ALA A 46 18.53 -4.33 -17.66
CA ALA A 46 17.79 -4.20 -18.91
C ALA A 46 17.04 -5.50 -19.27
N GLU A 47 16.15 -5.45 -20.27
CA GLU A 47 15.59 -6.63 -20.95
C GLU A 47 14.98 -7.69 -19.99
N SER A 48 14.06 -7.26 -19.12
CA SER A 48 13.43 -8.14 -18.11
C SER A 48 11.97 -8.45 -18.43
N SER A 49 11.51 -9.66 -18.06
CA SER A 49 10.13 -10.08 -18.29
C SER A 49 9.22 -9.73 -17.10
N PRO A 50 8.07 -9.07 -17.30
CA PRO A 50 7.13 -8.74 -16.24
C PRO A 50 6.31 -9.94 -15.74
N ASP A 51 6.18 -10.99 -16.56
CA ASP A 51 5.32 -12.17 -16.34
C ASP A 51 5.97 -13.50 -16.77
N GLU A 52 7.28 -13.51 -16.99
CA GLU A 52 8.07 -14.63 -17.55
C GLU A 52 7.73 -15.01 -19.01
N SER A 53 6.83 -14.27 -19.67
CA SER A 53 6.59 -14.40 -21.11
C SER A 53 7.76 -13.86 -21.96
N LEU A 54 7.60 -13.89 -23.29
CA LEU A 54 8.53 -13.26 -24.24
C LEU A 54 8.50 -11.72 -24.23
N ARG A 55 7.55 -11.06 -23.57
CA ARG A 55 7.58 -9.59 -23.39
C ARG A 55 8.83 -9.21 -22.59
N ARG A 56 9.48 -8.13 -23.00
CA ARG A 56 10.59 -7.49 -22.30
C ARG A 56 10.23 -6.04 -22.05
N VAL A 57 10.59 -5.53 -20.88
CA VAL A 57 10.71 -4.08 -20.62
C VAL A 57 12.10 -3.61 -21.01
N ASP A 58 12.27 -2.31 -21.26
CA ASP A 58 13.59 -1.71 -21.44
C ASP A 58 14.48 -1.92 -20.21
N MET A 59 14.00 -1.51 -19.02
CA MET A 59 14.73 -1.65 -17.76
C MET A 59 13.81 -1.94 -16.57
N VAL A 60 14.40 -2.53 -15.52
CA VAL A 60 13.76 -2.68 -14.21
C VAL A 60 14.79 -2.48 -13.10
N VAL A 61 14.39 -1.79 -12.05
CA VAL A 61 15.09 -1.76 -10.76
C VAL A 61 14.48 -2.83 -9.87
N LYS A 62 15.33 -3.72 -9.35
CA LYS A 62 14.94 -4.77 -8.39
C LYS A 62 15.61 -4.50 -7.05
N ARG A 63 14.89 -4.75 -5.96
CA ARG A 63 15.44 -4.76 -4.60
C ARG A 63 15.70 -6.20 -4.16
N TYR A 64 16.87 -6.46 -3.60
CA TYR A 64 17.21 -7.71 -2.92
C TYR A 64 16.69 -7.68 -1.47
N ASP A 65 16.17 -8.80 -1.00
CA ASP A 65 15.87 -9.04 0.41
C ASP A 65 16.69 -10.23 0.91
N GLU A 66 17.72 -9.92 1.69
CA GLU A 66 18.67 -10.87 2.25
C GLU A 66 18.00 -11.93 3.13
N ASN A 67 17.00 -11.54 3.94
CA ASN A 67 16.32 -12.41 4.90
C ASN A 67 15.60 -13.60 4.23
N ASN A 68 15.09 -13.38 3.02
CA ASN A 68 14.34 -14.36 2.24
C ASN A 68 15.09 -14.82 0.98
N HIS A 69 16.29 -14.29 0.72
CA HIS A 69 17.07 -14.48 -0.51
C HIS A 69 16.25 -14.26 -1.80
N THR A 70 15.49 -13.16 -1.89
CA THR A 70 14.63 -12.86 -3.06
C THR A 70 14.98 -11.54 -3.74
N LEU A 71 14.69 -11.45 -5.04
CA LEU A 71 14.66 -10.19 -5.79
C LEU A 71 13.19 -9.83 -6.09
N SER A 72 12.76 -8.64 -5.67
CA SER A 72 11.43 -8.09 -5.99
C SER A 72 11.56 -6.86 -6.89
N ALA A 73 10.69 -6.74 -7.90
CA ALA A 73 10.65 -5.55 -8.76
C ALA A 73 10.21 -4.33 -7.94
N LEU A 74 10.91 -3.21 -8.13
CA LEU A 74 10.71 -1.95 -7.40
C LEU A 74 10.17 -0.85 -8.33
N LEU A 75 10.79 -0.72 -9.50
CA LEU A 75 10.46 0.26 -10.54
C LEU A 75 10.58 -0.41 -11.92
N TRP A 76 9.49 -0.45 -12.68
CA TRP A 76 9.49 -0.81 -14.10
C TRP A 76 9.77 0.43 -14.96
N VAL A 77 10.49 0.28 -16.07
CA VAL A 77 10.83 1.39 -16.96
C VAL A 77 10.63 1.00 -18.43
N GLU A 78 9.84 1.79 -19.13
CA GLU A 78 9.68 1.72 -20.59
C GLU A 78 10.19 3.02 -21.22
N CYS A 79 10.82 2.90 -22.39
CA CYS A 79 11.48 3.99 -23.08
C CYS A 79 10.99 4.15 -24.52
N LYS A 80 11.08 5.39 -25.02
CA LYS A 80 10.99 5.71 -26.44
C LYS A 80 12.08 6.68 -26.84
N ARG A 81 12.46 6.64 -28.12
CA ARG A 81 13.18 7.74 -28.78
C ARG A 81 12.41 9.07 -28.66
N PRO A 82 13.07 10.24 -28.74
CA PRO A 82 12.43 11.56 -28.71
C PRO A 82 11.13 11.71 -29.51
N SER A 83 11.01 11.17 -30.72
CA SER A 83 9.80 11.24 -31.56
C SER A 83 8.70 10.23 -31.23
N GLY A 84 8.99 9.22 -30.39
CA GLY A 84 8.07 8.12 -30.09
C GLY A 84 6.81 8.56 -29.33
N SER A 85 5.76 7.73 -29.38
CA SER A 85 4.45 8.06 -28.82
C SER A 85 4.46 8.05 -27.29
N VAL A 86 3.91 9.12 -26.70
CA VAL A 86 3.73 9.22 -25.24
C VAL A 86 2.66 8.24 -24.76
N GLN A 87 1.60 8.07 -25.54
CA GLN A 87 0.53 7.13 -25.20
C GLN A 87 1.03 5.68 -25.23
N GLU A 88 1.82 5.30 -26.24
CA GLU A 88 2.38 3.94 -26.32
C GLU A 88 3.26 3.61 -25.11
N VAL A 89 4.12 4.53 -24.66
CA VAL A 89 5.01 4.26 -23.51
C VAL A 89 4.24 4.22 -22.18
N GLU A 90 3.17 5.01 -22.04
CA GLU A 90 2.27 4.96 -20.88
C GLU A 90 1.45 3.65 -20.87
N ASP A 91 0.83 3.27 -21.99
CA ASP A 91 0.12 1.98 -22.14
C ASP A 91 1.06 0.79 -21.89
N GLN A 92 2.27 0.81 -22.44
CA GLN A 92 3.27 -0.24 -22.28
C GLN A 92 3.74 -0.41 -20.84
N ALA A 93 3.94 0.69 -20.10
CA ALA A 93 4.31 0.66 -18.68
C ALA A 93 3.15 0.17 -17.81
N LEU A 94 1.91 0.52 -18.16
CA LEU A 94 0.72 0.08 -17.43
C LEU A 94 0.44 -1.42 -17.62
N ASP A 95 0.64 -1.95 -18.84
CA ASP A 95 0.58 -3.39 -19.12
C ASP A 95 1.66 -4.17 -18.33
N ALA A 96 2.92 -3.72 -18.36
CA ALA A 96 4.01 -4.34 -17.60
C ALA A 96 3.78 -4.30 -16.08
N ALA A 97 3.30 -3.16 -15.55
CA ALA A 97 2.98 -3.01 -14.14
C ALA A 97 1.84 -3.95 -13.70
N ARG A 98 0.73 -4.01 -14.47
CA ARG A 98 -0.41 -4.91 -14.20
C ARG A 98 0.01 -6.39 -14.22
N ARG A 99 0.83 -6.80 -15.19
CA ARG A 99 1.39 -8.16 -15.29
C ARG A 99 2.20 -8.55 -14.06
N CYS A 100 3.15 -7.72 -13.65
CA CYS A 100 3.97 -7.97 -12.48
C CYS A 100 3.14 -7.97 -11.18
N ILE A 101 2.22 -7.02 -11.02
CA ILE A 101 1.24 -6.99 -9.91
C ILE A 101 0.49 -8.33 -9.82
N GLN A 102 0.01 -8.86 -10.94
CA GLN A 102 -0.76 -10.11 -10.98
C GLN A 102 0.10 -11.35 -10.71
N ARG A 103 1.31 -11.46 -11.30
CA ARG A 103 2.22 -12.59 -11.06
C ARG A 103 2.67 -12.65 -9.60
N ASP A 104 3.15 -11.52 -9.09
CA ASP A 104 3.85 -11.46 -7.80
C ASP A 104 2.87 -11.23 -6.62
N GLY A 105 1.60 -10.99 -6.90
CA GLY A 105 0.56 -10.70 -5.92
C GLY A 105 0.79 -9.36 -5.20
N LEU A 106 1.30 -8.35 -5.90
CA LEU A 106 1.65 -7.06 -5.29
C LEU A 106 0.40 -6.21 -5.05
N MET A 107 0.42 -5.42 -3.97
CA MET A 107 -0.61 -4.41 -3.70
C MET A 107 -0.48 -3.20 -4.63
N TRP A 108 0.72 -2.90 -5.11
CA TRP A 108 1.04 -1.77 -5.97
C TRP A 108 2.47 -1.90 -6.53
N ILE A 109 2.85 -1.13 -7.55
CA ILE A 109 4.25 -0.97 -8.00
C ILE A 109 4.52 0.43 -8.56
N TRP A 110 5.80 0.85 -8.63
CA TRP A 110 6.20 2.05 -9.35
C TRP A 110 6.50 1.74 -10.82
N ALA A 111 6.23 2.71 -11.70
CA ALA A 111 6.74 2.72 -13.07
C ALA A 111 7.34 4.08 -13.43
N MET A 112 8.20 4.11 -14.45
CA MET A 112 8.75 5.31 -15.05
C MET A 112 8.66 5.19 -16.56
N THR A 113 8.17 6.23 -17.23
CA THR A 113 8.13 6.30 -18.69
C THR A 113 9.08 7.38 -19.16
N THR A 114 9.76 7.13 -20.28
CA THR A 114 10.68 8.12 -20.85
C THR A 114 10.48 8.27 -22.35
N VAL A 115 10.69 9.50 -22.83
CA VAL A 115 10.65 9.84 -24.25
C VAL A 115 11.85 10.75 -24.53
N GLY A 116 12.88 10.19 -25.14
CA GLY A 116 14.20 10.82 -25.21
C GLY A 116 14.81 11.01 -23.82
N VAL A 117 15.38 12.19 -23.59
CA VAL A 117 15.96 12.62 -22.30
C VAL A 117 14.94 13.17 -21.30
N SER A 118 13.63 12.98 -21.53
CA SER A 118 12.54 13.45 -20.66
C SER A 118 11.78 12.30 -20.00
N PHE A 119 11.33 12.48 -18.76
CA PHE A 119 10.73 11.42 -17.92
C PHE A 119 9.40 11.80 -17.26
N ARG A 120 8.66 10.77 -16.86
CA ARG A 120 7.51 10.85 -15.94
C ARG A 120 7.46 9.62 -15.03
N ILE A 121 7.14 9.82 -13.74
CA ILE A 121 7.13 8.76 -12.71
C ILE A 121 5.71 8.51 -12.19
N TRP A 122 5.40 7.25 -11.94
CA TRP A 122 4.05 6.73 -11.74
C TRP A 122 3.97 5.73 -10.59
N PHE A 123 2.84 5.77 -9.88
CA PHE A 123 2.41 4.77 -8.92
C PHE A 123 1.20 4.02 -9.48
N ILE A 124 1.18 2.69 -9.39
CA ILE A 124 0.08 1.85 -9.87
C ILE A 124 -0.39 0.97 -8.72
N GLU A 125 -1.57 1.25 -8.14
CA GLU A 125 -2.19 0.37 -7.14
C GLU A 125 -2.97 -0.75 -7.83
N ALA A 126 -2.84 -1.99 -7.35
CA ALA A 126 -3.55 -3.16 -7.88
C ALA A 126 -5.08 -3.03 -7.86
N ARG A 127 -5.63 -2.27 -6.90
CA ARG A 127 -7.07 -2.01 -6.76
C ARG A 127 -7.62 -0.96 -7.73
N VAL A 128 -6.75 -0.08 -8.24
CA VAL A 128 -7.11 1.01 -9.17
C VAL A 128 -6.75 0.64 -10.60
N GLY A 129 -5.57 0.04 -10.79
CA GLY A 129 -5.10 -0.46 -12.09
C GLY A 129 -4.82 0.64 -13.12
N GLN A 130 -4.51 1.86 -12.68
CA GLN A 130 -4.25 3.03 -13.52
C GLN A 130 -2.91 3.69 -13.16
N LEU A 131 -2.40 4.55 -14.05
CA LEU A 131 -1.19 5.33 -13.82
C LEU A 131 -1.49 6.56 -12.96
N VAL A 132 -1.04 6.58 -11.70
CA VAL A 132 -1.13 7.76 -10.83
C VAL A 132 0.20 8.52 -10.89
N PRO A 133 0.28 9.71 -11.51
CA PRO A 133 1.54 10.42 -11.68
C PRO A 133 2.03 11.00 -10.35
N MET A 134 3.32 10.84 -10.06
CA MET A 134 3.96 11.43 -8.89
C MET A 134 4.17 12.95 -9.04
N HIS A 135 4.19 13.46 -10.27
CA HIS A 135 4.36 14.88 -10.58
C HIS A 135 3.58 15.30 -11.82
N GLY A 136 3.24 16.59 -11.90
CA GLY A 136 2.39 17.15 -12.96
C GLY A 136 0.91 16.95 -12.66
N THR A 137 0.12 16.74 -13.72
CA THR A 137 -1.33 16.52 -13.66
C THR A 137 -1.68 15.06 -13.96
N ALA A 138 -2.92 14.65 -13.67
CA ALA A 138 -3.48 13.34 -14.00
C ALA A 138 -3.83 13.14 -15.50
N VAL A 139 -3.32 13.99 -16.40
CA VAL A 139 -3.57 13.86 -17.85
C VAL A 139 -2.59 12.87 -18.46
N GLU A 140 -3.10 11.72 -18.91
CA GLU A 140 -2.35 10.73 -19.71
C GLU A 140 -2.02 11.29 -21.10
N ALA A 141 -0.99 10.72 -21.75
CA ALA A 141 -0.45 11.07 -23.08
C ALA A 141 0.04 12.51 -23.31
N ASP A 142 -0.06 13.44 -22.35
CA ASP A 142 0.46 14.80 -22.51
C ASP A 142 1.99 14.89 -22.34
N ARG A 143 2.69 15.03 -23.48
CA ARG A 143 4.13 15.27 -23.58
C ARG A 143 4.63 16.42 -22.71
N LYS A 144 3.81 17.43 -22.39
CA LYS A 144 4.20 18.59 -21.56
C LYS A 144 4.36 18.25 -20.08
N GLN A 145 3.86 17.09 -19.63
CA GLN A 145 4.04 16.59 -18.27
C GLN A 145 5.41 15.91 -18.06
N TYR A 146 6.14 15.61 -19.15
CA TYR A 146 7.46 14.99 -19.10
C TYR A 146 8.54 16.03 -18.83
N ILE A 147 9.39 15.76 -17.85
CA ILE A 147 10.43 16.68 -17.40
C ILE A 147 11.75 16.28 -18.08
N ASP A 148 12.36 17.22 -18.80
CA ASP A 148 13.71 17.07 -19.35
C ASP A 148 14.75 16.92 -18.23
N ALA A 149 15.68 15.96 -18.34
CA ALA A 149 16.65 15.63 -17.30
C ALA A 149 17.68 16.74 -16.97
N ASN A 150 17.88 17.70 -17.88
CA ASN A 150 18.72 18.88 -17.73
C ASN A 150 17.90 20.13 -17.31
N SER A 151 16.57 20.03 -17.23
CA SER A 151 15.71 21.09 -16.71
C SER A 151 15.92 21.31 -15.21
N PRO A 152 15.86 22.56 -14.70
CA PRO A 152 15.82 22.83 -13.26
C PRO A 152 14.68 22.11 -12.53
N ALA A 153 13.58 21.78 -13.22
CA ALA A 153 12.43 21.04 -12.69
C ALA A 153 12.72 19.55 -12.43
N ALA A 154 13.82 19.01 -12.97
CA ALA A 154 14.26 17.64 -12.71
C ALA A 154 14.73 17.42 -11.26
N SER A 155 14.70 18.44 -10.40
CA SER A 155 14.90 18.30 -8.95
C SER A 155 13.85 17.44 -8.26
N VAL A 156 12.72 17.13 -8.89
CA VAL A 156 11.76 16.14 -8.38
C VAL A 156 12.29 14.70 -8.47
N PHE A 157 13.30 14.44 -9.31
CA PHE A 157 13.81 13.08 -9.52
C PHE A 157 14.49 12.50 -8.27
N PRO A 158 15.42 13.18 -7.57
CA PRO A 158 15.94 12.71 -6.28
C PRO A 158 14.86 12.38 -5.24
N ASP A 159 13.85 13.24 -5.09
CA ASP A 159 12.75 13.02 -4.15
C ASP A 159 11.93 11.78 -4.53
N ALA A 160 11.65 11.60 -5.82
CA ALA A 160 10.98 10.42 -6.36
C ALA A 160 11.78 9.14 -6.12
N ILE A 161 13.09 9.16 -6.37
CA ILE A 161 13.97 8.00 -6.08
C ILE A 161 13.95 7.68 -4.58
N GLN A 162 13.95 8.66 -3.69
CA GLN A 162 13.86 8.39 -2.25
C GLN A 162 12.50 7.80 -1.85
N CYS A 163 11.40 8.26 -2.45
CA CYS A 163 10.09 7.63 -2.26
C CYS A 163 10.05 6.19 -2.78
N ILE A 164 10.68 5.91 -3.93
CA ILE A 164 10.79 4.57 -4.52
C ILE A 164 11.68 3.63 -3.67
N LYS A 165 12.71 4.15 -3.01
CA LYS A 165 13.53 3.36 -2.06
C LYS A 165 12.80 3.07 -0.74
N ASN A 166 12.08 4.07 -0.21
CA ASN A 166 11.39 3.96 1.08
C ASN A 166 10.12 3.10 0.98
N GLY A 167 9.38 3.22 -0.12
CA GLY A 167 8.24 2.35 -0.43
C GLY A 167 8.67 1.21 -1.33
N PHE A 168 8.75 -0.01 -0.79
CA PHE A 168 8.91 -1.25 -1.55
C PHE A 168 7.57 -2.00 -1.70
N PRO A 169 7.24 -2.59 -2.87
CA PRO A 169 5.98 -3.29 -3.09
C PRO A 169 5.67 -4.38 -2.05
N LEU A 170 4.54 -4.21 -1.38
CA LEU A 170 4.01 -5.21 -0.45
C LEU A 170 3.23 -6.28 -1.23
N ARG A 171 3.40 -7.56 -0.85
CA ARG A 171 2.55 -8.65 -1.36
C ARG A 171 1.23 -8.71 -0.58
N GLN A 172 0.13 -9.00 -1.26
CA GLN A 172 -1.15 -9.29 -0.64
C GLN A 172 -1.03 -10.58 0.20
N ALA A 173 -1.44 -10.52 1.46
CA ALA A 173 -1.45 -11.69 2.34
C ALA A 173 -2.37 -12.79 1.77
N PRO A 174 -1.94 -14.07 1.75
CA PRO A 174 -2.80 -15.18 1.36
C PRO A 174 -4.05 -15.25 2.24
N VAL A 175 -5.21 -15.47 1.62
CA VAL A 175 -6.44 -15.80 2.35
C VAL A 175 -6.33 -17.25 2.82
N VAL A 176 -5.80 -17.44 4.03
CA VAL A 176 -5.80 -18.74 4.72
C VAL A 176 -7.26 -19.10 5.00
N PRO A 177 -7.76 -20.27 4.56
CA PRO A 177 -9.10 -20.73 4.93
C PRO A 177 -9.19 -20.85 6.46
N SER A 178 -10.13 -20.14 7.07
CA SER A 178 -10.45 -20.35 8.48
C SER A 178 -11.02 -21.75 8.66
N GLN A 179 -10.24 -22.66 9.25
CA GLN A 179 -10.77 -23.93 9.71
C GLN A 179 -11.87 -23.64 10.74
N SER A 180 -13.08 -24.16 10.51
CA SER A 180 -14.15 -24.07 11.49
C SER A 180 -13.78 -24.97 12.69
N LEU A 181 -13.98 -24.46 13.90
CA LEU A 181 -13.55 -25.12 15.13
C LEU A 181 -14.57 -26.18 15.59
N ASP A 182 -15.06 -27.00 14.66
CA ASP A 182 -16.13 -27.99 14.86
C ASP A 182 -15.65 -29.27 15.58
N LEU A 183 -14.66 -29.14 16.46
CA LEU A 183 -14.03 -30.22 17.22
C LEU A 183 -13.73 -29.77 18.67
N LEU A 184 -14.78 -29.71 19.50
CA LEU A 184 -14.65 -29.89 20.97
C LEU A 184 -15.99 -30.16 21.71
N THR A 185 -17.16 -30.02 21.06
CA THR A 185 -18.48 -30.27 21.68
C THR A 185 -19.12 -31.59 21.23
N SER A 186 -18.42 -32.71 21.47
CA SER A 186 -18.95 -34.07 21.19
C SER A 186 -18.55 -35.09 22.27
N ASN A 187 -18.65 -34.70 23.55
CA ASN A 187 -18.60 -35.61 24.69
C ASN A 187 -20.01 -35.78 25.26
N ASP A 188 -20.80 -36.65 24.63
CA ASP A 188 -22.06 -37.14 25.23
C ASP A 188 -21.80 -38.38 26.12
N ALA A 189 -22.70 -38.67 27.05
CA ALA A 189 -22.37 -39.35 28.30
C ALA A 189 -21.98 -40.84 28.19
N GLY A 190 -20.97 -41.26 28.98
CA GLY A 190 -20.46 -42.64 29.03
C GLY A 190 -19.87 -43.07 30.38
N TRP A 191 -20.75 -43.34 31.35
CA TRP A 191 -20.58 -44.16 32.58
C TRP A 191 -19.17 -44.51 33.10
N GLY A 192 -18.84 -44.05 34.32
CA GLY A 192 -17.73 -44.59 35.13
C GLY A 192 -17.45 -43.75 36.39
N GLY A 193 -17.88 -44.20 37.57
CA GLY A 193 -17.89 -43.37 38.78
C GLY A 193 -16.88 -43.75 39.87
N SER A 194 -16.43 -42.74 40.63
CA SER A 194 -15.78 -42.87 41.95
C SER A 194 -16.15 -41.67 42.83
N LYS A 195 -16.50 -41.93 44.10
CA LYS A 195 -16.48 -40.92 45.20
C LYS A 195 -15.06 -40.97 45.82
N SER A 196 -14.54 -40.03 46.62
CA SER A 196 -15.08 -38.95 47.46
C SER A 196 -13.90 -37.94 47.71
N TYR A 197 -13.77 -37.02 48.68
CA TYR A 197 -14.50 -36.63 49.91
C TYR A 197 -14.15 -35.15 50.23
N MET A 198 -15.12 -34.36 50.74
CA MET A 198 -14.97 -33.21 51.68
C MET A 198 -14.03 -32.02 51.30
N SER A 199 -14.17 -30.79 51.82
CA SER A 199 -15.32 -30.02 52.36
C SER A 199 -14.86 -28.56 52.58
N GLY A 200 -15.77 -27.58 52.60
CA GLY A 200 -15.51 -26.27 53.22
C GLY A 200 -15.66 -25.03 52.33
N MET A 201 -16.83 -24.40 52.42
CA MET A 201 -16.99 -22.93 52.32
C MET A 201 -16.78 -22.35 53.73
N PRO A 202 -16.24 -21.12 53.90
CA PRO A 202 -17.10 -19.95 53.78
C PRO A 202 -16.46 -18.68 53.17
N THR A 203 -17.32 -17.67 52.98
CA THR A 203 -17.05 -16.31 52.50
C THR A 203 -16.35 -15.42 53.54
N GLN A 204 -15.55 -14.43 53.08
CA GLN A 204 -15.88 -12.98 53.20
C GLN A 204 -14.76 -12.01 52.74
N ASN A 205 -15.20 -10.80 52.37
CA ASN A 205 -14.55 -9.48 52.41
C ASN A 205 -13.12 -9.28 51.85
N GLN A 206 -13.06 -8.44 50.81
CA GLN A 206 -11.91 -7.57 50.51
C GLN A 206 -12.03 -6.23 51.26
N GLY A 207 -10.90 -5.55 51.48
CA GLY A 207 -10.86 -4.18 51.99
C GLY A 207 -10.02 -3.26 51.10
N GLN A 208 -10.56 -2.06 50.88
CA GLN A 208 -9.94 -0.71 50.82
C GLN A 208 -8.38 -0.62 50.94
N TYR A 209 -7.67 0.33 50.33
CA TYR A 209 -7.96 1.68 49.82
C TYR A 209 -7.18 1.92 48.50
N TYR A 210 -7.20 3.05 47.76
CA TYR A 210 -7.75 4.42 47.92
C TYR A 210 -8.36 4.92 46.58
N ALA A 211 -8.78 6.19 46.51
CA ALA A 211 -9.25 6.85 45.28
C ALA A 211 -8.57 8.22 45.05
N VAL A 212 -8.45 8.61 43.78
CA VAL A 212 -8.26 10.00 43.31
C VAL A 212 -9.27 10.24 42.19
N VAL A 213 -9.76 11.47 42.04
CA VAL A 213 -10.98 11.79 41.28
C VAL A 213 -10.65 12.35 39.90
N GLU A 214 -11.29 11.81 38.86
CA GLU A 214 -11.49 12.52 37.58
C GLU A 214 -12.99 12.63 37.27
N ALA A 215 -13.36 13.69 36.53
CA ALA A 215 -14.75 14.00 36.21
C ALA A 215 -15.21 13.21 34.98
N GLY A 216 -16.32 12.46 35.12
CA GLY A 216 -16.92 11.74 34.00
C GLY A 216 -17.67 12.64 33.02
N PRO A 217 -18.10 12.07 31.89
CA PRO A 217 -19.51 12.25 31.53
C PRO A 217 -20.23 10.98 31.04
N SER A 218 -21.57 11.02 31.16
CA SER A 218 -22.57 10.28 30.36
C SER A 218 -22.40 8.77 30.16
N SER A 219 -23.06 7.98 31.00
CA SER A 219 -23.56 6.65 30.60
C SER A 219 -24.80 6.80 29.70
N TYR A 220 -24.80 6.16 28.54
CA TYR A 220 -25.87 6.32 27.55
C TYR A 220 -27.04 5.36 27.81
N SER A 221 -27.95 5.73 28.73
CA SER A 221 -29.21 5.01 28.93
C SER A 221 -30.24 5.42 27.86
N GLY A 222 -30.14 4.83 26.68
CA GLY A 222 -30.99 5.12 25.52
C GLY A 222 -31.83 3.91 25.10
N ASN A 223 -33.14 3.94 25.39
CA ASN A 223 -34.10 3.02 24.79
C ASN A 223 -34.35 3.39 23.32
N ASP A 224 -33.84 2.60 22.38
CA ASP A 224 -34.47 2.44 21.06
C ASP A 224 -34.36 0.98 20.58
N SER A 225 -35.27 0.55 19.71
CA SER A 225 -35.56 -0.86 19.46
C SER A 225 -35.02 -1.38 18.14
N GLY A 226 -34.29 -2.50 18.18
CA GLY A 226 -34.37 -3.50 17.09
C GLY A 226 -33.12 -3.76 16.24
N SER A 227 -31.91 -3.30 16.61
CA SER A 227 -30.68 -3.71 15.91
C SER A 227 -29.51 -3.88 16.88
N GLN A 228 -28.94 -5.09 16.93
CA GLN A 228 -27.64 -5.32 17.57
C GLN A 228 -26.55 -4.60 16.76
N PRO A 229 -25.57 -3.93 17.39
CA PRO A 229 -24.44 -3.33 16.69
C PRO A 229 -23.71 -4.34 15.80
N ILE A 230 -23.33 -3.93 14.59
CA ILE A 230 -22.67 -4.80 13.61
C ILE A 230 -21.16 -4.58 13.65
N GLU A 231 -20.38 -5.63 13.89
CA GLU A 231 -18.92 -5.56 13.87
C GLU A 231 -18.39 -5.34 12.45
N VAL A 232 -17.46 -4.39 12.30
CA VAL A 232 -16.82 -4.10 11.01
C VAL A 232 -15.30 -3.97 11.15
N GLY A 233 -14.59 -4.55 10.18
CA GLY A 233 -13.19 -4.21 9.94
C GLY A 233 -13.10 -2.80 9.37
N VAL A 234 -12.48 -1.89 10.12
CA VAL A 234 -12.13 -0.55 9.65
C VAL A 234 -10.69 -0.56 9.16
N ASP A 235 -10.50 -0.12 7.92
CA ASP A 235 -9.19 0.11 7.31
C ASP A 235 -8.92 1.62 7.26
N LYS A 236 -7.76 2.06 7.76
CA LYS A 236 -7.31 3.45 7.63
C LYS A 236 -6.58 3.66 6.31
N ILE A 237 -7.05 4.60 5.50
CA ILE A 237 -6.35 5.11 4.32
C ILE A 237 -5.70 6.45 4.71
N THR A 238 -4.39 6.40 4.96
CA THR A 238 -3.58 7.60 5.21
C THR A 238 -3.23 8.26 3.88
N HIS A 239 -3.64 9.52 3.69
CA HIS A 239 -3.47 10.24 2.42
C HIS A 239 -2.09 10.93 2.30
N SER A 240 -1.02 10.20 2.62
CA SER A 240 0.36 10.69 2.88
C SER A 240 0.99 11.61 1.81
N PHE A 241 0.47 11.61 0.58
CA PHE A 241 0.99 12.39 -0.56
C PHE A 241 0.03 13.49 -1.03
N SER A 242 -1.00 13.83 -0.24
CA SER A 242 -1.91 14.94 -0.52
C SER A 242 -2.27 15.71 0.76
N ARG A 243 -3.02 16.82 0.63
CA ARG A 243 -3.61 17.55 1.77
C ARG A 243 -4.98 17.02 2.19
N ALA A 244 -5.41 15.85 1.69
CA ALA A 244 -6.68 15.25 2.12
C ALA A 244 -6.56 14.68 3.54
N PRO A 245 -7.60 14.79 4.39
CA PRO A 245 -7.61 14.15 5.70
C PRO A 245 -7.78 12.64 5.58
N ASP A 246 -7.19 11.89 6.52
CA ASP A 246 -7.25 10.43 6.54
C ASP A 246 -8.70 9.88 6.48
N GLU A 247 -8.92 8.91 5.59
CA GLU A 247 -10.19 8.19 5.48
C GLU A 247 -10.18 6.91 6.33
N TYR A 248 -11.30 6.64 7.00
CA TYR A 248 -11.56 5.41 7.74
C TYR A 248 -12.68 4.67 7.03
N VAL A 249 -12.37 3.49 6.52
CA VAL A 249 -13.16 2.83 5.48
C VAL A 249 -13.64 1.46 5.96
N PHE A 250 -14.91 1.17 5.73
CA PHE A 250 -15.52 -0.13 6.04
C PHE A 250 -16.58 -0.50 5.01
N ARG A 251 -17.14 -1.71 5.12
CA ARG A 251 -18.28 -2.18 4.32
C ARG A 251 -19.53 -2.25 5.19
N ASP A 252 -20.61 -1.60 4.76
CA ASP A 252 -21.88 -1.67 5.48
C ASP A 252 -22.59 -3.02 5.27
N ILE A 253 -23.73 -3.23 5.94
CA ILE A 253 -24.53 -4.47 5.87
C ILE A 253 -24.94 -4.87 4.44
N ASN A 254 -24.99 -3.92 3.49
CA ASN A 254 -25.30 -4.15 2.08
C ASN A 254 -24.01 -4.31 1.23
N ASN A 255 -22.88 -4.62 1.87
CA ASN A 255 -21.54 -4.72 1.29
C ASN A 255 -21.04 -3.43 0.60
N LYS A 256 -21.65 -2.27 0.88
CA LYS A 256 -21.28 -0.99 0.25
C LYS A 256 -20.12 -0.33 0.99
N ARG A 257 -19.09 0.12 0.26
CA ARG A 257 -17.98 0.92 0.82
C ARG A 257 -18.55 2.18 1.48
N ARG A 258 -18.24 2.37 2.76
CA ARG A 258 -18.38 3.61 3.49
C ARG A 258 -17.00 4.20 3.71
N SER A 259 -16.89 5.50 3.53
CA SER A 259 -15.75 6.29 3.96
C SER A 259 -16.22 7.28 5.02
N THR A 260 -15.41 7.43 6.06
CA THR A 260 -15.67 8.21 7.27
C THR A 260 -14.37 8.87 7.72
N ARG A 261 -14.44 9.75 8.71
CA ARG A 261 -13.27 10.31 9.40
C ARG A 261 -13.24 9.84 10.85
N LYS A 262 -12.09 9.98 11.52
CA LYS A 262 -11.96 9.69 12.96
C LYS A 262 -13.02 10.38 13.81
N GLU A 263 -13.32 11.64 13.50
CA GLU A 263 -14.36 12.47 14.15
C GLU A 263 -15.80 11.93 14.00
N ASN A 264 -16.01 10.83 13.27
CA ASN A 264 -17.30 10.14 13.18
C ASN A 264 -17.36 8.86 14.03
N TRP A 265 -16.29 8.53 14.75
CA TRP A 265 -16.20 7.34 15.60
C TRP A 265 -16.10 7.73 17.07
N GLU A 266 -16.95 7.11 17.89
CA GLU A 266 -17.06 7.38 19.33
C GLU A 266 -16.58 6.15 20.11
N MET A 267 -15.75 6.34 21.15
CA MET A 267 -15.22 5.24 21.95
C MET A 267 -16.20 4.93 23.10
N GLY A 268 -16.64 3.67 23.21
CA GLY A 268 -17.62 3.24 24.21
C GLY A 268 -17.46 1.77 24.61
N GLU A 269 -18.09 1.37 25.71
CA GLU A 269 -18.03 -0.01 26.20
C GLU A 269 -19.11 -0.89 25.53
N TYR A 270 -18.73 -2.06 25.06
CA TYR A 270 -19.63 -3.07 24.51
C TYR A 270 -19.18 -4.47 24.94
N GLN A 271 -20.09 -5.24 25.56
CA GLN A 271 -19.82 -6.60 26.04
C GLN A 271 -18.60 -6.73 26.99
N GLY A 272 -18.24 -5.64 27.70
CA GLY A 272 -17.07 -5.57 28.58
C GLY A 272 -15.75 -5.15 27.91
N GLU A 273 -15.78 -4.82 26.62
CA GLU A 273 -14.63 -4.33 25.86
C GLU A 273 -14.85 -2.88 25.40
N TRP A 274 -13.77 -2.08 25.36
CA TRP A 274 -13.82 -0.74 24.77
C TRP A 274 -13.68 -0.83 23.24
N VAL A 275 -14.72 -0.39 22.54
CA VAL A 275 -14.84 -0.44 21.07
C VAL A 275 -15.12 0.95 20.48
N TRP A 276 -14.90 1.10 19.18
CA TRP A 276 -15.26 2.30 18.43
C TRP A 276 -16.60 2.11 17.73
N PHE A 277 -17.57 2.98 18.00
CA PHE A 277 -18.90 3.01 17.40
C PHE A 277 -19.00 4.03 16.25
N PHE A 278 -19.73 3.68 15.19
CA PHE A 278 -20.15 4.59 14.13
C PHE A 278 -21.68 4.56 13.99
N HIS A 279 -22.31 5.70 14.24
CA HIS A 279 -23.76 5.88 14.27
C HIS A 279 -24.35 6.16 12.87
N GLY A 280 -24.67 5.10 12.13
CA GLY A 280 -25.36 5.19 10.85
C GLY A 280 -26.87 5.42 11.00
N ARG A 281 -27.50 6.09 10.01
CA ARG A 281 -28.91 6.55 10.01
C ARG A 281 -30.00 5.50 10.38
N ARG A 282 -29.68 4.20 10.35
CA ARG A 282 -30.58 3.08 10.74
C ARG A 282 -29.84 1.90 11.39
N THR A 283 -28.53 2.02 11.63
CA THR A 283 -27.67 0.89 12.00
C THR A 283 -26.40 1.41 12.65
N THR A 284 -26.15 0.97 13.87
CA THR A 284 -24.89 1.21 14.57
C THR A 284 -23.87 0.15 14.17
N TYR A 285 -22.68 0.59 13.80
CA TYR A 285 -21.54 -0.28 13.51
C TYR A 285 -20.51 -0.14 14.62
N PHE A 286 -19.74 -1.17 14.91
CA PHE A 286 -18.64 -1.09 15.89
C PHE A 286 -17.36 -1.77 15.39
N SER A 287 -16.21 -1.37 15.94
CA SER A 287 -14.93 -2.02 15.64
C SER A 287 -14.08 -2.14 16.90
N ARG A 288 -13.54 -3.35 17.12
CA ARG A 288 -12.49 -3.64 18.13
C ARG A 288 -11.10 -3.15 17.72
N ARG A 289 -10.90 -2.82 16.43
CA ARG A 289 -9.61 -2.28 15.95
C ARG A 289 -9.42 -0.86 16.46
N LYS A 290 -8.20 -0.52 16.89
CA LYS A 290 -7.88 0.84 17.33
C LYS A 290 -7.97 1.84 16.17
N ILE A 291 -8.97 2.70 16.21
CA ILE A 291 -9.12 3.82 15.27
C ILE A 291 -8.16 4.94 15.72
N GLY A 292 -7.04 5.05 15.00
CA GLY A 292 -5.79 5.73 15.41
C GLY A 292 -5.92 7.19 15.80
#